data_AF-A0A1Y1YHE5-F1
#
_entry.id   AF-A0A1Y1YHE5-F1
#
_cell.length_a   1.000
_cell.length_b   1.000
_cell.length_c   1.000
_cell.angle_alpha   90.00
_cell.angle_beta   90.00
_cell.angle_gamma   90.00
#
_symmetry.space_group_name_H-M   'P 1'
#
loop_
_entity.id
_entity.type
_entity.pdbx_description
1 polymer ?
#
loop_
_entity_poly.entity_id
_entity_poly.type
_entity_poly.pdbx_seq_one_letter_code
_entity_poly.pdbx_strand_id
1 'polypeptide(L)'
;MSKMFGRTMLNTLSLAALFSSVAAANLYQVPFGSPEFPTDDDFMPRWDDDSCTISTSTAFEVLEGPNTFPSSLSDPINSVKITPAINKTNWEQWRFDGISHMGIFLIMVMFSRDYSYYFFGKGNLRMEMFITTPPRLPST
;
A
#
# COMPACT_ATOMS: atom_id res chain seq x y z
N MET A 1 -15.72 9.55 58.28
CA MET A 1 -15.22 8.73 57.15
C MET A 1 -15.38 9.50 55.83
N SER A 2 -14.59 10.56 55.59
CA SER A 2 -14.74 11.39 54.35
C SER A 2 -13.42 11.78 53.67
N LYS A 3 -12.26 11.40 54.23
CA LYS A 3 -10.93 11.80 53.69
C LYS A 3 -10.26 10.76 52.78
N MET A 4 -10.80 9.54 52.66
CA MET A 4 -10.20 8.47 51.85
C MET A 4 -10.66 8.43 50.39
N PHE A 5 -11.77 9.09 50.04
CA PHE A 5 -12.34 8.99 48.69
C PHE A 5 -11.81 10.05 47.71
N GLY A 6 -11.36 11.20 48.21
CA GLY A 6 -10.89 12.31 47.37
C GLY A 6 -9.48 12.10 46.79
N ARG A 7 -8.63 11.31 47.45
CA ARG A 7 -7.22 11.15 47.06
C ARG A 7 -7.02 10.18 45.89
N THR A 8 -7.92 9.19 45.76
CA THR A 8 -7.91 8.19 44.68
C THR A 8 -8.46 8.75 43.37
N MET A 9 -9.52 9.59 43.42
CA MET A 9 -10.07 10.24 42.23
C MET A 9 -9.16 11.33 41.65
N LEU A 10 -8.43 12.07 42.50
CA LEU A 10 -7.51 13.10 42.02
C LEU A 10 -6.31 12.50 41.26
N ASN A 11 -5.86 11.30 41.66
CA ASN A 11 -4.74 10.59 41.04
C ASN A 11 -5.12 9.93 39.71
N THR A 12 -6.38 9.51 39.53
CA THR A 12 -6.85 8.94 38.25
C THR A 12 -7.14 10.01 37.21
N LEU A 13 -7.66 11.18 37.61
CA LEU A 13 -7.88 12.32 36.70
C LEU A 13 -6.57 12.93 36.19
N SER A 14 -5.53 12.97 37.01
CA SER A 14 -4.20 13.47 36.62
C SER A 14 -3.47 12.51 35.67
N LEU A 15 -3.65 11.19 35.82
CA LEU A 15 -3.11 10.22 34.86
C LEU A 15 -3.81 10.32 33.49
N ALA A 16 -5.14 10.47 33.46
CA ALA A 16 -5.90 10.60 32.21
C ALA A 16 -5.54 11.88 31.45
N ALA A 17 -5.30 12.99 32.16
CA ALA A 17 -4.84 14.24 31.55
C ALA A 17 -3.44 14.09 30.93
N LEU A 18 -2.51 13.40 31.59
CA LEU A 18 -1.16 13.12 31.08
C LEU A 18 -1.15 12.18 29.87
N PHE A 19 -2.09 11.23 29.76
CA PHE A 19 -2.20 10.40 28.55
C PHE A 19 -2.91 11.13 27.40
N SER A 20 -3.83 12.05 27.69
CA SER A 20 -4.48 12.86 26.65
C SER A 20 -3.51 13.86 25.98
N SER A 21 -2.53 14.39 26.73
CA SER A 21 -1.54 15.31 26.17
C SER A 21 -0.48 14.62 25.31
N VAL A 22 -0.23 13.31 25.48
CA VAL A 22 0.70 12.55 24.62
C VAL A 22 0.03 12.12 23.31
N ALA A 23 -1.28 11.88 23.31
CA ALA A 23 -2.04 11.59 22.08
C ALA A 23 -2.23 12.85 21.20
N ALA A 24 -2.43 14.02 21.81
CA ALA A 24 -2.58 15.28 21.07
C ALA A 24 -1.25 15.85 20.53
N ALA A 25 -0.13 15.57 21.18
CA ALA A 25 1.18 16.10 20.78
C ALA A 25 1.76 15.44 19.50
N ASN A 26 1.27 14.26 19.10
CA ASN A 26 1.75 13.56 17.91
C ASN A 26 0.86 13.75 16.67
N LEU A 27 -0.27 14.45 16.78
CA LEU A 27 -1.16 14.73 15.64
C LEU A 27 -0.82 16.04 14.89
N TYR A 28 0.14 16.83 15.38
CA TYR A 28 0.45 18.17 14.86
C TYR A 28 1.95 18.47 14.72
N GLN A 29 2.76 17.48 14.35
CA GLN A 29 4.13 17.75 13.90
C GLN A 29 4.38 17.16 12.51
N VAL A 30 3.56 17.58 11.53
CA VAL A 30 4.14 17.87 10.21
C VAL A 30 4.60 19.31 10.32
N PRO A 31 5.91 19.61 10.23
CA PRO A 31 6.39 21.00 10.23
C PRO A 31 5.60 21.81 9.20
N PHE A 32 5.01 22.95 9.62
CA PHE A 32 4.43 23.97 8.72
C PHE A 32 5.54 24.77 8.01
N GLY A 33 6.56 24.08 7.51
CA GLY A 33 7.30 24.52 6.35
C GLY A 33 6.98 23.48 5.30
N SER A 34 6.43 23.88 4.15
CA SER A 34 6.56 23.02 2.99
C SER A 34 8.04 22.67 2.92
N PRO A 35 8.47 21.39 3.05
CA PRO A 35 9.76 21.06 2.49
C PRO A 35 9.69 21.60 1.07
N GLU A 36 10.60 22.49 0.73
CA GLU A 36 10.76 22.93 -0.65
C GLU A 36 10.79 21.63 -1.44
N PHE A 37 9.73 21.37 -2.21
CA PHE A 37 9.63 20.13 -2.96
C PHE A 37 10.92 20.07 -3.75
N PRO A 38 11.78 19.05 -3.55
CA PRO A 38 13.03 19.01 -4.28
C PRO A 38 12.66 19.01 -5.76
N THR A 39 12.85 20.15 -6.43
CA THR A 39 12.61 20.30 -7.86
C THR A 39 13.72 19.61 -8.66
N ASP A 40 14.82 19.28 -7.97
CA ASP A 40 15.99 18.56 -8.47
C ASP A 40 15.99 17.07 -8.06
N ASP A 41 15.01 16.60 -7.29
CA ASP A 41 14.80 15.15 -7.21
C ASP A 41 14.15 14.76 -8.54
N ASP A 42 14.99 14.27 -9.45
CA ASP A 42 14.56 13.56 -10.63
C ASP A 42 13.82 12.30 -10.15
N PHE A 43 12.53 12.45 -9.83
CA PHE A 43 11.62 11.36 -9.46
C PHE A 43 11.36 10.45 -10.65
N MET A 44 11.90 10.76 -11.83
CA MET A 44 12.11 9.75 -12.86
C MET A 44 13.28 8.88 -12.38
N PRO A 45 13.07 7.59 -12.10
CA PRO A 45 14.19 6.66 -11.97
C PRO A 45 15.10 6.93 -13.16
N ARG A 46 16.40 7.11 -12.92
CA ARG A 46 17.37 7.23 -14.02
C ARG A 46 17.41 5.86 -14.70
N TRP A 47 16.49 5.65 -15.64
CA TRP A 47 16.29 4.38 -16.35
C TRP A 47 17.53 3.99 -17.16
N ASP A 48 18.43 4.94 -17.40
CA ASP A 48 19.70 4.77 -18.11
C ASP A 48 20.91 4.49 -17.18
N ASP A 49 20.69 4.09 -15.93
CA ASP A 49 21.79 3.58 -15.10
C ASP A 49 22.13 2.13 -15.51
N ASP A 50 23.37 1.90 -15.97
CA ASP A 50 23.87 0.56 -16.34
C ASP A 50 23.81 -0.46 -15.19
N SER A 51 23.63 0.00 -13.94
CA SER A 51 23.39 -0.85 -12.76
C SER A 51 21.92 -1.25 -12.57
N CYS A 52 20.97 -0.63 -13.30
CA CYS A 52 19.54 -0.90 -13.22
C CYS A 52 19.12 -1.91 -14.29
N THR A 53 18.72 -3.11 -13.88
CA THR A 53 18.09 -4.05 -14.81
C THR A 53 16.62 -3.71 -14.97
N ILE A 54 16.26 -3.08 -16.10
CA ILE A 54 14.87 -2.84 -16.46
C ILE A 54 14.25 -4.16 -16.96
N SER A 55 13.23 -4.64 -16.26
CA SER A 55 12.40 -5.74 -16.78
C SER A 55 11.43 -5.18 -17.83
N THR A 56 11.82 -5.26 -19.10
CA THR A 56 10.96 -4.92 -20.24
C THR A 56 10.02 -6.08 -20.56
N SER A 57 9.07 -6.36 -19.67
CA SER A 57 8.01 -7.34 -19.97
C SER A 57 6.75 -6.61 -20.41
N THR A 58 6.27 -6.91 -21.61
CA THR A 58 5.03 -6.29 -22.12
C THR A 58 3.79 -6.94 -21.53
N ALA A 59 2.67 -6.22 -21.55
CA ALA A 59 1.35 -6.72 -21.11
C ALA A 59 0.82 -7.93 -21.91
N PHE A 60 1.54 -8.39 -22.94
CA PHE A 60 1.14 -9.48 -23.82
C PHE A 60 2.15 -10.64 -23.85
N GLU A 61 3.34 -10.44 -23.27
CA GLU A 61 4.40 -11.43 -23.29
C GLU A 61 4.11 -12.59 -22.35
N VAL A 62 3.95 -13.77 -22.92
CA VAL A 62 3.90 -15.02 -22.19
C VAL A 62 5.09 -15.87 -22.63
N LEU A 63 5.82 -16.42 -21.67
CA LEU A 63 6.87 -17.37 -21.96
C LEU A 63 6.28 -18.76 -22.19
N GLU A 64 6.63 -19.37 -23.32
CA GLU A 64 6.42 -20.80 -23.55
C GLU A 64 7.61 -21.59 -22.98
N GLY A 65 7.43 -22.15 -21.78
CA GLY A 65 8.44 -22.98 -21.13
C GLY A 65 8.70 -22.62 -19.67
N PRO A 66 9.80 -23.13 -19.09
CA PRO A 66 10.19 -22.82 -17.72
C PRO A 66 10.60 -21.35 -17.58
N ASN A 67 10.14 -20.71 -16.51
CA ASN A 67 10.61 -19.40 -16.07
C ASN A 67 11.33 -19.51 -14.71
N THR A 68 11.94 -18.41 -14.29
CA THR A 68 12.76 -18.36 -13.08
C THR A 68 12.20 -17.39 -12.06
N PHE A 69 12.46 -17.70 -10.79
CA PHE A 69 12.14 -16.85 -9.64
C PHE A 69 13.44 -16.41 -8.97
N PRO A 70 13.54 -15.16 -8.51
CA PRO A 70 14.62 -14.70 -7.65
C PRO A 70 14.67 -15.54 -6.38
N SER A 71 15.88 -15.95 -5.99
CA SER A 71 16.12 -16.76 -4.79
C SER A 71 16.79 -15.98 -3.68
N SER A 72 17.10 -14.69 -3.88
CA SER A 72 17.80 -13.90 -2.87
C SER A 72 16.83 -13.34 -1.84
N LEU A 73 17.21 -13.42 -0.57
CA LEU A 73 16.48 -12.79 0.52
C LEU A 73 16.56 -11.25 0.48
N SER A 74 17.51 -10.70 -0.28
CA SER A 74 17.67 -9.26 -0.47
C SER A 74 16.79 -8.69 -1.60
N ASP A 75 16.07 -9.54 -2.34
CA ASP A 75 15.31 -9.06 -3.49
C ASP A 75 14.13 -8.20 -3.04
N PRO A 76 13.94 -6.98 -3.59
CA PRO A 76 12.91 -6.06 -3.12
C PRO A 76 11.52 -6.71 -3.18
N ILE A 77 10.75 -6.65 -2.10
CA ILE A 77 9.47 -7.37 -2.02
C ILE A 77 8.48 -6.97 -3.12
N ASN A 78 8.57 -5.72 -3.59
CA ASN A 78 7.69 -5.16 -4.62
C ASN A 78 8.23 -5.33 -6.05
N SER A 79 9.42 -5.92 -6.24
CA SER A 79 9.95 -6.16 -7.57
C SER A 79 9.17 -7.24 -8.30
N VAL A 80 9.21 -7.20 -9.63
CA VAL A 80 8.83 -8.34 -10.47
C VAL A 80 9.63 -9.58 -10.03
N LYS A 81 8.94 -10.72 -9.87
CA LYS A 81 9.56 -11.96 -9.41
C LYS A 81 9.58 -13.05 -10.47
N ILE A 82 8.88 -12.88 -11.58
CA ILE A 82 8.85 -13.90 -12.63
C ILE A 82 9.59 -13.37 -13.87
N THR A 83 10.72 -14.00 -14.19
CA THR A 83 11.59 -13.62 -15.31
C THR A 83 11.78 -14.76 -16.32
N PRO A 84 11.91 -14.46 -17.63
CA PRO A 84 11.68 -13.15 -18.26
C PRO A 84 10.20 -12.74 -18.28
N ALA A 85 9.27 -13.71 -18.29
CA ALA A 85 7.84 -13.49 -18.29
C ALA A 85 7.09 -14.63 -17.58
N ILE A 86 5.81 -14.41 -17.28
CA ILE A 86 4.93 -15.45 -16.75
C ILE A 86 4.71 -16.57 -17.76
N ASN A 87 4.38 -17.76 -17.29
CA ASN A 87 4.04 -18.92 -18.11
C ASN A 87 2.64 -19.46 -17.73
N LYS A 88 2.23 -20.58 -18.34
CA LYS A 88 0.89 -21.17 -18.16
C LYS A 88 0.57 -21.64 -16.73
N THR A 89 1.58 -21.69 -15.85
CA THR A 89 1.47 -22.29 -14.52
C THR A 89 1.67 -21.30 -13.38
N ASN A 90 1.96 -20.03 -13.68
CA ASN A 90 2.19 -19.02 -12.65
C ASN A 90 1.58 -17.66 -12.99
N TRP A 91 1.49 -16.85 -11.94
CA TRP A 91 0.98 -15.50 -11.96
C TRP A 91 1.62 -14.73 -10.80
N GLU A 92 1.56 -13.40 -10.90
CA GLU A 92 1.97 -12.51 -9.82
C GLU A 92 0.99 -11.35 -9.68
N GLN A 93 0.94 -10.76 -8.48
CA GLN A 93 -0.01 -9.71 -8.16
C GLN A 93 0.53 -8.76 -7.11
N TRP A 94 0.20 -7.48 -7.29
CA TRP A 94 0.38 -6.43 -6.30
C TRP A 94 -0.98 -5.91 -5.87
N ARG A 95 -1.19 -5.81 -4.56
CA ARG A 95 -2.43 -5.34 -3.96
C ARG A 95 -2.15 -4.11 -3.12
N PHE A 96 -2.99 -3.11 -3.30
CA PHE A 96 -3.01 -1.88 -2.54
C PHE A 96 -4.42 -1.72 -1.99
N ASP A 97 -4.58 -1.60 -0.68
CA ASP A 97 -5.86 -1.41 -0.05
C ASP A 97 -5.82 -0.26 0.96
N GLY A 98 -6.99 0.34 1.18
CA GLY A 98 -7.16 1.46 2.08
C GLY A 98 -8.56 1.44 2.68
N ILE A 99 -8.62 1.63 3.99
CA ILE A 99 -9.87 1.71 4.74
C ILE A 99 -9.94 3.12 5.34
N SER A 100 -11.11 3.76 5.24
CA SER A 100 -11.35 5.05 5.90
C SER A 100 -11.20 4.94 7.41
N HIS A 101 -10.87 6.05 8.09
CA HIS A 101 -10.78 6.11 9.54
C HIS A 101 -12.05 5.63 10.27
N MET A 102 -13.23 5.76 9.66
CA MET A 102 -14.50 5.27 10.21
C MET A 102 -14.81 3.81 9.87
N GLY A 103 -14.00 3.16 9.03
CA GLY A 103 -14.26 1.79 8.56
C GLY A 103 -15.42 1.64 7.57
N ILE A 104 -16.02 2.75 7.12
CA ILE A 104 -17.24 2.73 6.27
C ILE A 104 -16.95 2.76 4.77
N PHE A 105 -15.72 3.09 4.39
CA PHE A 105 -15.25 3.11 3.01
C PHE A 105 -13.99 2.24 2.88
N LEU A 106 -13.98 1.41 1.85
CA LEU A 106 -12.85 0.57 1.45
C LEU A 106 -12.56 0.84 -0.02
N ILE A 107 -11.28 1.02 -0.35
CA ILE A 107 -10.75 0.95 -1.70
C ILE A 107 -9.70 -0.16 -1.75
N MET A 108 -9.74 -0.97 -2.79
CA MET A 108 -8.71 -1.96 -3.08
C MET A 108 -8.39 -1.91 -4.56
N VAL A 109 -7.11 -1.81 -4.88
CA VAL A 109 -6.55 -1.81 -6.24
C VAL A 109 -5.58 -2.96 -6.36
N MET A 110 -5.72 -3.75 -7.43
CA MET A 110 -4.89 -4.93 -7.66
C MET A 110 -4.36 -4.88 -9.09
N PHE A 111 -3.06 -5.09 -9.26
CA PHE A 111 -2.42 -5.32 -10.54
C PHE A 111 -2.00 -6.78 -10.59
N SER A 112 -2.36 -7.51 -11.65
CA SER A 112 -2.00 -8.91 -11.81
C SER A 112 -1.42 -9.19 -13.18
N ARG A 113 -0.37 -10.03 -13.23
CA ARG A 113 0.12 -10.68 -14.44
C ARG A 113 -0.26 -12.15 -14.34
N ASP A 114 -1.23 -12.61 -15.12
CA ASP A 114 -1.73 -13.98 -15.09
C ASP A 114 -2.03 -14.50 -16.50
N TYR A 115 -1.54 -15.70 -16.79
CA TYR A 115 -1.76 -16.38 -18.06
C TYR A 115 -3.24 -16.69 -18.33
N SER A 116 -4.06 -16.89 -17.29
CA SER A 116 -5.49 -17.18 -17.44
C SER A 116 -6.23 -16.09 -18.23
N TYR A 117 -5.75 -14.85 -18.18
CA TYR A 117 -6.31 -13.72 -18.94
C TYR A 117 -5.92 -13.70 -20.42
N TYR A 118 -4.86 -14.41 -20.80
CA TYR A 118 -4.43 -14.52 -22.20
C TYR A 118 -5.57 -15.03 -23.10
N PHE A 119 -6.44 -15.91 -22.56
CA PHE A 119 -7.61 -16.45 -23.28
C PHE A 119 -8.58 -15.36 -23.77
N PHE A 120 -8.67 -14.21 -23.09
CA PHE A 120 -9.56 -13.11 -23.51
C PHE A 120 -8.96 -12.21 -24.60
N GLY A 121 -7.74 -12.50 -25.08
CA GLY A 121 -7.07 -11.70 -26.11
C GLY A 121 -6.65 -10.30 -25.65
N LYS A 122 -6.73 -10.01 -24.34
CA LYS A 122 -6.44 -8.70 -23.74
C LYS A 122 -5.02 -8.57 -23.18
N GLY A 123 -4.19 -9.59 -23.36
CA GLY A 123 -2.90 -9.71 -22.69
C GLY A 123 -3.02 -10.38 -21.33
N ASN A 124 -1.90 -10.43 -20.61
CA ASN A 124 -1.79 -11.06 -19.30
C ASN A 124 -1.80 -10.06 -18.14
N LEU A 125 -1.72 -8.76 -18.41
CA LEU A 125 -1.79 -7.70 -17.40
C LEU A 125 -3.24 -7.27 -17.15
N ARG A 126 -3.67 -7.25 -15.89
CA ARG A 126 -5.00 -6.80 -15.46
C ARG A 126 -4.90 -5.85 -14.28
N MET A 127 -5.76 -4.83 -14.29
CA MET A 127 -6.03 -3.97 -13.13
C MET A 127 -7.45 -4.22 -12.64
N GLU A 128 -7.61 -4.43 -11.35
CA GLU A 128 -8.91 -4.58 -10.68
C GLU A 128 -9.05 -3.51 -9.59
N MET A 129 -10.26 -2.96 -9.46
CA MET A 129 -10.58 -1.95 -8.47
C MET A 129 -11.89 -2.33 -7.78
N PHE A 130 -11.85 -2.43 -6.46
CA PHE A 130 -13.01 -2.68 -5.61
C PHE A 130 -13.23 -1.49 -4.70
N ILE A 131 -14.48 -1.03 -4.64
CA ILE A 131 -14.88 0.11 -3.82
C ILE A 131 -16.12 -0.30 -3.03
N THR A 132 -16.06 -0.14 -1.71
CA THR A 132 -17.21 -0.28 -0.83
C THR A 132 -17.52 1.09 -0.24
N THR A 133 -18.78 1.51 -0.35
CA THR A 133 -19.28 2.79 0.19
C THR A 133 -20.39 2.53 1.21
N PRO A 134 -20.63 3.46 2.15
CA PRO A 134 -21.76 3.35 3.05
C PRO A 134 -23.09 3.39 2.27
N PRO A 135 -24.14 2.72 2.76
CA PRO A 135 -25.44 2.76 2.13
C PRO A 135 -25.96 4.20 2.05
N ARG A 136 -26.52 4.57 0.91
CA ARG A 136 -27.15 5.88 0.72
C ARG A 136 -28.43 5.91 1.55
N LEU A 137 -28.52 6.82 2.52
CA LEU A 137 -29.77 7.06 3.23
C LEU A 137 -30.83 7.54 2.21
N PRO A 138 -32.08 7.05 2.31
CA PRO A 138 -33.15 7.55 1.46
C PRO A 138 -33.32 9.06 1.70
N SER A 139 -33.44 9.83 0.61
CA SER A 139 -33.77 11.24 0.68
C SER A 139 -35.18 11.40 1.25
N THR A 140 -35.29 11.98 2.44
CA THR A 140 -36.56 12.46 3.00
C THR A 140 -37.07 13.68 2.25
#